data_AF-A0A812P7P6-F1
#
_entry.id   AF-A0A812P7P6-F1
#
_cell.length_a   1.000
_cell.length_b   1.000
_cell.length_c   1.000
_cell.angle_alpha   90.00
_cell.angle_beta   90.00
_cell.angle_gamma   90.00
#
_symmetry.space_group_name_H-M   'P 1'
#
loop_
_entity.id
_entity.type
_entity.pdbx_description
1 polymer ?
#
loop_
_entity_poly.entity_id
_entity_poly.type
_entity_poly.pdbx_seq_one_letter_code
_entity_poly.pdbx_strand_id
1 'polypeptide(L)'
;MHLVRNHLRPDVCPHCEANTSSIPFEDVSANAKWLGTIGASKPWVEPHVFEMLPGGADPSFIKLDTFHLGPLGAGYYLAPSVLCVLVAYFKHFTPLDGKTDVESRLAVAHNSFMSYCKATSRTPRDLKQFTKSNLHWPSQASYPMLSCKAGDTIMLLQWLQDYLTSVPLDLSDDLLRYSLEAISAFNAFWHLLYKAESRIWWSQSEAATGLIALTGFLRSYQAAAKESLARRLSFFNIVPKVHFLAHVAVELHQALERGSSILNPSVWSTQMAEDYVGALCKMSLNVHPANVAKRNLEKYLVRARREWLKESARNEKRLLRDS
;
A
#
# COMPACT_ATOMS: atom_id res chain seq x y z
N MET A 1 14.81 5.82 7.51
CA MET A 1 13.72 6.29 8.39
C MET A 1 14.01 6.09 9.89
N HIS A 2 14.65 5.00 10.32
CA HIS A 2 14.98 4.78 11.75
C HIS A 2 15.87 5.87 12.38
N LEU A 3 16.88 6.38 11.66
CA LEU A 3 17.71 7.49 12.15
C LEU A 3 16.94 8.81 12.28
N VAL A 4 15.88 9.00 11.49
CA VAL A 4 15.07 10.23 11.46
C VAL A 4 14.09 10.25 12.63
N ARG A 5 13.56 9.08 13.02
CA ARG A 5 12.56 8.95 14.09
C ARG A 5 13.02 9.53 15.44
N ASN A 6 14.31 9.45 15.75
CA ASN A 6 14.83 9.96 17.02
C ASN A 6 14.82 11.50 17.09
N HIS A 7 14.80 12.17 15.94
CA HIS A 7 14.77 13.63 15.87
C HIS A 7 13.36 14.18 15.61
N LEU A 8 12.38 13.31 15.35
CA LEU A 8 11.00 13.70 15.12
C LEU A 8 10.24 13.84 16.43
N ARG A 9 9.36 14.84 16.49
CA ARG A 9 8.33 14.96 17.51
C ARG A 9 7.48 13.69 17.53
N PRO A 10 7.46 12.92 18.63
CA PRO A 10 6.74 11.66 18.68
C PRO A 10 5.22 11.86 18.85
N ASP A 11 4.80 13.06 19.25
CA ASP A 11 3.42 13.40 19.60
C ASP A 11 2.57 13.83 18.39
N VAL A 12 3.19 14.21 17.27
CA VAL A 12 2.47 14.69 16.09
C VAL A 12 2.96 14.08 14.77
N CYS A 13 2.16 14.22 13.72
CA CYS A 13 2.56 13.91 12.36
C CYS A 13 3.80 14.74 11.94
N PRO A 14 4.77 14.18 11.20
CA PRO A 14 5.89 14.97 10.69
C PRO A 14 5.51 16.04 9.65
N HIS A 15 4.31 15.96 9.07
CA HIS A 15 3.87 16.86 8.00
C HIS A 15 2.76 17.84 8.43
N CYS A 16 2.19 17.65 9.63
CA CYS A 16 1.12 18.49 10.19
C CYS A 16 0.99 18.26 11.70
N GLU A 17 0.07 18.93 12.38
CA GLU A 17 -0.10 18.80 13.84
C GLU A 17 -1.13 17.72 14.24
N ALA A 18 -1.43 16.80 13.32
CA ALA A 18 -2.30 15.65 13.61
C ALA A 18 -1.68 14.70 14.65
N ASN A 19 -2.51 13.85 15.28
CA ASN A 19 -2.20 12.94 16.40
C ASN A 19 -2.43 13.55 17.80
N THR A 20 -3.31 14.55 17.89
CA THR A 20 -3.80 15.11 19.16
C THR A 20 -5.31 14.96 19.28
N SER A 21 -5.88 15.09 20.48
CA SER A 21 -7.34 15.06 20.69
C SER A 21 -8.06 16.20 19.98
N SER A 22 -7.41 17.36 19.83
CA SER A 22 -7.94 18.52 19.11
C SER A 22 -7.81 18.40 17.59
N ILE A 23 -6.78 17.70 17.11
CA ILE A 23 -6.42 17.54 15.71
C ILE A 23 -6.25 16.03 15.42
N PRO A 24 -7.35 15.30 15.25
CA PRO A 24 -7.32 13.86 15.03
C PRO A 24 -6.69 13.53 13.68
N PHE A 25 -5.88 12.47 13.62
CA PHE A 25 -5.28 12.01 12.36
C PHE A 25 -6.25 11.13 11.55
N GLU A 26 -7.28 10.60 12.21
CA GLU A 26 -8.27 9.68 11.66
C GLU A 26 -9.29 10.38 10.74
N ASP A 27 -9.35 11.71 10.80
CA ASP A 27 -10.19 12.49 9.91
C ASP A 27 -9.49 12.67 8.56
N VAL A 28 -9.93 11.92 7.55
CA VAL A 28 -9.46 12.02 6.17
C VAL A 28 -10.44 12.77 5.26
N SER A 29 -11.39 13.51 5.86
CA SER A 29 -12.35 14.32 5.11
C SER A 29 -11.70 15.58 4.52
N ALA A 30 -12.37 16.20 3.56
CA ALA A 30 -11.92 17.45 2.93
C ALA A 30 -11.85 18.64 3.91
N ASN A 31 -12.50 18.55 5.08
CA ASN A 31 -12.52 19.58 6.11
C ASN A 31 -11.71 19.19 7.36
N ALA A 32 -10.82 18.19 7.22
CA ALA A 32 -10.05 17.71 8.35
C ALA A 32 -9.18 18.82 8.97
N LYS A 33 -9.22 18.92 10.31
CA LYS A 33 -8.57 20.02 11.04
C LYS A 33 -7.06 20.11 10.77
N TRP A 34 -6.41 18.97 10.56
CA TRP A 34 -4.96 18.93 10.32
C TRP A 34 -4.54 19.58 8.99
N LEU A 35 -5.46 19.73 8.02
CA LEU A 35 -5.16 20.38 6.74
C LEU A 35 -4.63 21.81 6.92
N GLY A 36 -5.22 22.56 7.87
CA GLY A 36 -4.79 23.92 8.20
C GLY A 36 -3.47 24.00 8.97
N THR A 37 -2.91 22.85 9.37
CA THR A 37 -1.68 22.76 10.17
C THR A 37 -0.49 22.22 9.37
N ILE A 38 -0.69 21.94 8.08
CA ILE A 38 0.38 21.45 7.21
C ILE A 38 1.48 22.51 7.11
N GLY A 39 2.70 22.13 7.51
CA GLY A 39 3.85 23.04 7.53
C GLY A 39 3.78 24.16 8.59
N ALA A 40 2.81 24.13 9.51
CA ALA A 40 2.67 25.16 10.56
C ALA A 40 3.79 25.09 11.60
N SER A 41 4.30 23.89 11.90
CA SER A 41 5.44 23.67 12.78
C SER A 41 6.47 22.74 12.16
N LYS A 42 7.72 22.90 12.59
CA LYS A 42 8.79 21.96 12.24
C LYS A 42 8.62 20.68 13.05
N PRO A 43 8.79 19.49 12.45
CA PRO A 43 8.59 18.23 13.14
C PRO A 43 9.82 17.82 13.97
N TRP A 44 10.85 18.67 14.05
CA TRP A 44 12.13 18.35 14.66
C TRP A 44 12.20 18.82 16.10
N VAL A 45 12.64 17.95 17.01
CA VAL A 45 12.87 18.31 18.43
C VAL A 45 14.20 19.02 18.61
N GLU A 46 15.20 18.65 17.82
CA GLU A 46 16.56 19.19 17.82
C GLU A 46 17.02 19.42 16.37
N PRO A 47 18.03 20.28 16.14
CA PRO A 47 18.66 20.42 14.83
C PRO A 47 19.07 19.04 14.29
N HIS A 48 18.61 18.70 13.09
CA HIS A 48 18.82 17.38 12.50
C HIS A 48 19.87 17.43 11.39
N VAL A 49 20.54 16.30 11.13
CA VAL A 49 21.63 16.22 10.13
C VAL A 49 21.22 16.67 8.72
N PHE A 50 19.94 16.50 8.34
CA PHE A 50 19.47 16.99 7.06
C PHE A 50 19.41 18.52 6.93
N GLU A 51 19.45 19.31 8.02
CA GLU A 51 19.53 20.78 7.91
C GLU A 51 20.79 21.22 7.16
N MET A 52 21.83 20.37 7.16
CA MET A 52 23.06 20.59 6.41
C MET A 52 22.90 20.38 4.89
N LEU A 53 21.80 19.76 4.46
CA LEU A 53 21.51 19.53 3.05
C LEU A 53 20.65 20.69 2.51
N PRO A 54 20.86 21.14 1.26
CA PRO A 54 19.98 22.11 0.61
C PRO A 54 18.52 21.66 0.65
N GLY A 55 17.66 22.48 1.25
CA GLY A 55 16.22 22.20 1.42
C GLY A 55 15.88 21.23 2.56
N GLY A 56 16.87 20.64 3.23
CA GLY A 56 16.62 19.62 4.26
C GLY A 56 16.01 20.16 5.55
N ALA A 57 16.12 21.46 5.83
CA ALA A 57 15.42 22.10 6.94
C ALA A 57 13.88 22.16 6.75
N ASP A 58 13.39 21.98 5.53
CA ASP A 58 11.97 21.95 5.21
C ASP A 58 11.41 20.53 5.46
N PRO A 59 10.30 20.36 6.20
CA PRO A 59 9.70 19.04 6.46
C PRO A 59 9.32 18.29 5.18
N SER A 60 8.96 19.02 4.11
CA SER A 60 8.63 18.45 2.80
C SER A 60 9.82 17.79 2.09
N PHE A 61 11.03 17.94 2.63
CA PHE A 61 12.22 17.19 2.22
C PHE A 61 12.04 15.68 2.43
N ILE A 62 11.34 15.27 3.49
CA ILE A 62 10.95 13.88 3.68
C ILE A 62 9.80 13.58 2.73
N LYS A 63 10.02 12.66 1.79
CA LYS A 63 8.96 12.20 0.89
C LYS A 63 8.26 10.96 1.42
N LEU A 64 6.97 10.91 1.14
CA LEU A 64 6.08 9.85 1.59
C LEU A 64 6.21 8.62 0.67
N ASP A 65 6.66 7.52 1.26
CA ASP A 65 6.84 6.27 0.54
C ASP A 65 5.49 5.57 0.27
N THR A 66 4.96 5.77 -0.93
CA THR A 66 3.66 5.25 -1.35
C THR A 66 3.54 3.73 -1.31
N PHE A 67 4.66 3.00 -1.36
CA PHE A 67 4.64 1.54 -1.23
C PHE A 67 4.44 1.09 0.22
N HIS A 68 5.08 1.76 1.17
CA HIS A 68 4.88 1.48 2.59
C HIS A 68 3.58 2.03 3.15
N LEU A 69 3.07 3.10 2.56
CA LEU A 69 1.79 3.68 2.93
C LEU A 69 0.60 2.92 2.33
N GLY A 70 0.73 2.44 1.10
CA GLY A 70 -0.29 1.70 0.38
C GLY A 70 -0.23 0.20 0.62
N PRO A 71 0.42 -0.61 -0.25
CA PRO A 71 0.35 -2.06 -0.19
C PRO A 71 0.87 -2.65 1.12
N LEU A 72 1.99 -2.16 1.68
CA LEU A 72 2.49 -2.60 3.00
C LEU A 72 1.89 -1.80 4.19
N GLY A 73 0.89 -0.98 3.88
CA GLY A 73 0.30 -0.03 4.79
C GLY A 73 -1.20 -0.22 4.88
N ALA A 74 -1.95 0.70 4.28
CA ALA A 74 -3.40 0.63 4.27
C ALA A 74 -3.92 -0.70 3.67
N GLY A 75 -3.26 -1.24 2.64
CA GLY A 75 -3.61 -2.53 2.03
C GLY A 75 -3.52 -3.71 3.00
N TYR A 76 -2.53 -3.70 3.91
CA TYR A 76 -2.36 -4.73 4.94
C TYR A 76 -3.52 -4.79 5.93
N TYR A 77 -4.27 -3.70 6.10
CA TYR A 77 -5.45 -3.66 6.95
C TYR A 77 -6.73 -3.83 6.14
N LEU A 78 -6.83 -3.18 4.97
CA LEU A 78 -8.02 -3.27 4.11
C LEU A 78 -8.34 -4.71 3.69
N ALA A 79 -7.37 -5.42 3.11
CA ALA A 79 -7.60 -6.75 2.57
C ALA A 79 -8.10 -7.75 3.62
N PRO A 80 -7.45 -7.90 4.80
CA PRO A 80 -7.93 -8.84 5.80
C PRO A 80 -9.18 -8.32 6.52
N SER A 81 -9.41 -6.99 6.62
CA SER A 81 -10.67 -6.44 7.15
C SER A 81 -11.86 -6.96 6.35
N VAL A 82 -11.80 -6.81 5.03
CA VAL A 82 -12.88 -7.21 4.12
C VAL A 82 -13.05 -8.73 4.13
N LEU A 83 -11.96 -9.49 4.06
CA LEU A 83 -12.01 -10.95 4.15
C LEU A 83 -12.66 -11.42 5.46
N CYS A 84 -12.25 -10.86 6.60
CA CYS A 84 -12.78 -11.21 7.90
C CYS A 84 -14.24 -10.79 8.07
N VAL A 85 -14.66 -9.66 7.50
CA VAL A 85 -16.08 -9.25 7.46
C VAL A 85 -16.92 -10.26 6.68
N LEU A 86 -16.49 -10.63 5.47
CA LEU A 86 -17.16 -11.62 4.64
C LEU A 86 -17.29 -12.96 5.35
N VAL A 87 -16.17 -13.45 5.89
CA VAL A 87 -16.12 -14.75 6.57
C VAL A 87 -16.90 -14.72 7.88
N ALA A 88 -16.64 -13.77 8.77
CA ALA A 88 -17.11 -13.86 10.16
C ALA A 88 -18.49 -13.24 10.37
N TYR A 89 -18.80 -12.14 9.69
CA TYR A 89 -20.04 -11.41 9.87
C TYR A 89 -21.10 -11.88 8.86
N PHE A 90 -20.83 -11.78 7.56
CA PHE A 90 -21.77 -12.17 6.50
C PHE A 90 -21.83 -13.68 6.23
N LYS A 91 -20.97 -14.46 6.86
CA LYS A 91 -20.93 -15.93 6.76
C LYS A 91 -20.72 -16.46 5.34
N HIS A 92 -20.00 -15.70 4.51
CA HIS A 92 -19.52 -16.17 3.21
C HIS A 92 -18.56 -17.34 3.37
N PHE A 93 -18.38 -18.10 2.28
CA PHE A 93 -17.48 -19.24 2.21
C PHE A 93 -17.85 -20.40 3.14
N THR A 94 -19.12 -20.50 3.55
CA THR A 94 -19.61 -21.66 4.33
C THR A 94 -19.43 -22.95 3.52
N PRO A 95 -18.67 -23.94 4.02
CA PRO A 95 -18.47 -25.19 3.30
C PRO A 95 -19.76 -26.02 3.22
N LEU A 96 -19.81 -26.90 2.23
CA LEU A 96 -20.96 -27.79 1.97
C LEU A 96 -21.20 -28.82 3.08
N ASP A 97 -20.18 -29.12 3.89
CA ASP A 97 -20.28 -30.03 5.04
C ASP A 97 -20.98 -29.38 6.26
N GLY A 98 -21.40 -28.11 6.13
CA GLY A 98 -22.17 -27.39 7.14
C GLY A 98 -21.35 -26.82 8.29
N LYS A 99 -20.01 -26.92 8.27
CA LYS A 99 -19.17 -26.32 9.31
C LYS A 99 -19.29 -24.80 9.32
N THR A 100 -19.62 -24.24 10.49
CA THR A 100 -19.88 -22.80 10.65
C THR A 100 -18.74 -22.05 11.34
N ASP A 101 -17.66 -22.73 11.72
CA ASP A 101 -16.50 -22.09 12.33
C ASP A 101 -15.76 -21.18 11.33
N VAL A 102 -14.95 -20.26 11.85
CA VAL A 102 -14.25 -19.25 11.04
C VAL A 102 -13.15 -19.90 10.21
N GLU A 103 -12.46 -20.88 10.79
CA GLU A 103 -11.31 -21.56 10.21
C GLU A 103 -11.71 -22.36 8.95
N SER A 104 -12.82 -23.10 9.00
CA SER A 104 -13.38 -23.81 7.86
C SER A 104 -13.74 -22.85 6.72
N ARG A 105 -14.30 -21.68 7.04
CA ARG A 105 -14.65 -20.66 6.04
C ARG A 105 -13.43 -19.96 5.46
N LEU A 106 -12.40 -19.71 6.27
CA LEU A 106 -11.11 -19.21 5.79
C LEU A 106 -10.45 -20.21 4.82
N ALA A 107 -10.57 -21.51 5.07
CA ALA A 107 -10.06 -22.54 4.16
C ALA A 107 -10.77 -22.52 2.80
N VAL A 108 -12.11 -22.40 2.79
CA VAL A 108 -12.89 -22.27 1.55
C VAL A 108 -12.57 -20.96 0.82
N ALA A 109 -12.44 -19.85 1.56
CA ALA A 109 -12.02 -18.56 1.01
C ALA A 109 -10.63 -18.65 0.36
N HIS A 110 -9.69 -19.35 1.00
CA HIS A 110 -8.36 -19.57 0.43
C HIS A 110 -8.41 -20.41 -0.86
N ASN A 111 -9.26 -21.45 -0.93
CA ASN A 111 -9.43 -22.23 -2.15
C ASN A 111 -10.01 -21.40 -3.31
N SER A 112 -10.93 -20.47 -3.00
CA SER A 112 -11.44 -19.49 -3.96
C SER A 112 -10.33 -18.55 -4.44
N PHE A 113 -9.53 -18.02 -3.53
CA PHE A 113 -8.36 -17.18 -3.86
C PHE A 113 -7.34 -17.92 -4.76
N MET A 114 -7.02 -19.18 -4.44
CA MET A 114 -6.10 -19.98 -5.25
C MET A 114 -6.67 -20.28 -6.65
N SER A 115 -7.99 -20.47 -6.76
CA SER A 115 -8.66 -20.62 -8.06
C SER A 115 -8.53 -19.34 -8.90
N TYR A 116 -8.73 -18.17 -8.29
CA TYR A 116 -8.50 -16.87 -8.94
C TYR A 116 -7.04 -16.70 -9.39
N CYS A 117 -6.08 -17.04 -8.53
CA CYS A 117 -4.65 -16.98 -8.86
C CYS A 117 -4.33 -17.85 -10.08
N LYS A 118 -4.86 -19.08 -10.12
CA LYS A 118 -4.70 -19.97 -11.27
C LYS A 118 -5.32 -19.39 -12.54
N ALA A 119 -6.53 -18.85 -12.46
CA ALA A 119 -7.23 -18.26 -13.61
C ALA A 119 -6.49 -17.03 -14.17
N THR A 120 -5.83 -16.26 -13.31
CA THR A 120 -5.07 -15.05 -13.69
C THR A 120 -3.58 -15.30 -13.95
N SER A 121 -3.14 -16.56 -13.93
CA SER A 121 -1.72 -16.95 -14.10
C SER A 121 -0.78 -16.27 -13.10
N ARG A 122 -1.21 -16.16 -11.85
CA ARG A 122 -0.45 -15.58 -10.74
C ARG A 122 -0.24 -16.60 -9.63
N THR A 123 0.83 -16.40 -8.86
CA THR A 123 1.17 -17.29 -7.75
C THR A 123 1.49 -16.45 -6.52
N PRO A 124 0.73 -16.58 -5.41
CA PRO A 124 1.05 -15.90 -4.17
C PRO A 124 2.35 -16.46 -3.58
N ARG A 125 3.24 -15.56 -3.17
CA ARG A 125 4.56 -15.96 -2.68
C ARG A 125 4.55 -16.36 -1.21
N ASP A 126 3.82 -15.62 -0.39
CA ASP A 126 3.83 -15.71 1.07
C ASP A 126 2.46 -16.14 1.64
N LEU A 127 1.36 -15.77 0.99
CA LEU A 127 0.00 -16.20 1.37
C LEU A 127 -0.26 -17.64 0.91
N LYS A 128 0.19 -18.61 1.72
CA LYS A 128 0.00 -20.05 1.48
C LYS A 128 -1.30 -20.63 2.02
N GLN A 129 -1.93 -19.91 2.95
CA GLN A 129 -3.20 -20.27 3.58
C GLN A 129 -3.79 -19.04 4.26
N PHE A 130 -5.11 -19.02 4.42
CA PHE A 130 -5.79 -18.07 5.29
C PHE A 130 -6.03 -18.72 6.65
N THR A 131 -5.44 -18.12 7.69
CA THR A 131 -5.64 -18.54 9.09
C THR A 131 -5.74 -17.30 9.96
N LYS A 132 -6.36 -17.43 11.13
CA LYS A 132 -6.37 -16.34 12.12
C LYS A 132 -4.96 -15.85 12.46
N SER A 133 -3.98 -16.75 12.52
CA SER A 133 -2.58 -16.41 12.77
C SER A 133 -1.97 -15.55 11.66
N ASN A 134 -2.12 -15.95 10.39
CA ASN A 134 -1.59 -15.20 9.24
C ASN A 134 -2.29 -13.84 9.04
N LEU A 135 -3.51 -13.72 9.55
CA LEU A 135 -4.32 -12.49 9.55
C LEU A 135 -4.16 -11.68 10.85
N HIS A 136 -3.27 -12.08 11.76
CA HIS A 136 -3.07 -11.44 13.06
C HIS A 136 -4.39 -11.16 13.80
N TRP A 137 -5.35 -12.09 13.68
CA TRP A 137 -6.74 -11.90 14.08
C TRP A 137 -7.18 -12.96 15.10
N PRO A 138 -6.68 -12.90 16.35
CA PRO A 138 -6.98 -13.89 17.37
C PRO A 138 -8.45 -13.93 17.79
N SER A 139 -9.16 -12.80 17.70
CA SER A 139 -10.58 -12.71 18.08
C SER A 139 -11.32 -11.62 17.31
N GLN A 140 -12.66 -11.64 17.35
CA GLN A 140 -13.50 -10.60 16.73
C GLN A 140 -13.34 -9.20 17.36
N ALA A 141 -12.71 -9.11 18.54
CA ALA A 141 -12.39 -7.85 19.21
C ALA A 141 -11.03 -7.27 18.78
N SER A 142 -10.30 -7.95 17.89
CA SER A 142 -9.01 -7.49 17.36
C SER A 142 -9.14 -7.09 15.90
N TYR A 143 -8.33 -6.11 15.48
CA TYR A 143 -8.26 -5.69 14.09
C TYR A 143 -7.40 -6.65 13.27
N PRO A 144 -7.91 -7.22 12.18
CA PRO A 144 -7.14 -8.12 11.33
C PRO A 144 -6.07 -7.34 10.54
N MET A 145 -4.91 -7.96 10.35
CA MET A 145 -3.77 -7.40 9.63
C MET A 145 -3.01 -8.52 8.91
N LEU A 146 -2.57 -8.27 7.67
CA LEU A 146 -1.72 -9.21 6.95
C LEU A 146 -0.26 -9.08 7.33
N SER A 147 0.44 -10.21 7.31
CA SER A 147 1.91 -10.25 7.23
C SER A 147 2.34 -11.05 6.00
N CYS A 148 2.31 -10.42 4.83
CA CYS A 148 2.78 -11.02 3.58
C CYS A 148 3.78 -10.09 2.86
N LYS A 149 3.91 -10.17 1.54
CA LYS A 149 4.58 -9.14 0.72
C LYS A 149 3.52 -8.29 0.02
N ALA A 150 3.90 -7.08 -0.36
CA ALA A 150 3.02 -6.15 -1.07
C ALA A 150 2.35 -6.77 -2.31
N GLY A 151 3.09 -7.57 -3.08
CA GLY A 151 2.54 -8.25 -4.27
C GLY A 151 1.36 -9.16 -3.93
N ASP A 152 1.46 -9.91 -2.83
CA ASP A 152 0.38 -10.77 -2.36
C ASP A 152 -0.80 -9.97 -1.81
N THR A 153 -0.56 -8.81 -1.19
CA THR A 153 -1.63 -7.89 -0.77
C THR A 153 -2.42 -7.36 -1.96
N ILE A 154 -1.74 -6.89 -3.01
CA ILE A 154 -2.39 -6.44 -4.24
C ILE A 154 -3.20 -7.57 -4.88
N MET A 155 -2.63 -8.78 -4.94
CA MET A 155 -3.32 -9.95 -5.50
C MET A 155 -4.57 -10.30 -4.71
N LEU A 156 -4.50 -10.23 -3.38
CA LEU A 156 -5.64 -10.48 -2.50
C LEU A 156 -6.74 -9.42 -2.67
N LEU A 157 -6.38 -8.14 -2.75
CA LEU A 157 -7.34 -7.06 -3.01
C LEU A 157 -8.03 -7.19 -4.37
N GLN A 158 -7.30 -7.64 -5.39
CA GLN A 158 -7.88 -7.86 -6.72
C GLN A 158 -8.83 -9.05 -6.75
N TRP A 159 -8.50 -10.15 -6.05
CA TRP A 159 -9.43 -11.25 -5.86
C TRP A 159 -10.67 -10.84 -5.05
N LEU A 160 -10.51 -10.06 -3.97
CA LEU A 160 -11.65 -9.58 -3.18
C LEU A 160 -12.56 -8.69 -4.01
N GLN A 161 -12.00 -7.81 -4.86
CA GLN A 161 -12.79 -7.04 -5.81
C GLN A 161 -13.58 -7.96 -6.75
N ASP A 162 -12.89 -8.90 -7.40
CA ASP A 162 -13.48 -9.87 -8.33
C ASP A 162 -14.61 -10.67 -7.67
N TYR A 163 -14.39 -11.16 -6.45
CA TYR A 163 -15.38 -11.89 -5.66
C TYR A 163 -16.61 -11.02 -5.34
N LEU A 164 -16.39 -9.80 -4.83
CA LEU A 164 -17.46 -8.88 -4.45
C LEU A 164 -18.29 -8.43 -5.66
N THR A 165 -17.71 -8.39 -6.86
CA THR A 165 -18.42 -8.04 -8.11
C THR A 165 -19.06 -9.23 -8.81
N SER A 166 -18.63 -10.46 -8.52
CA SER A 166 -19.10 -11.68 -9.21
C SER A 166 -20.19 -12.43 -8.45
N VAL A 167 -20.29 -12.22 -7.14
CA VAL A 167 -21.31 -12.86 -6.29
C VAL A 167 -22.51 -11.93 -6.16
N PRO A 168 -23.76 -12.44 -6.17
CA PRO A 168 -24.95 -11.62 -5.90
C PRO A 168 -24.96 -11.21 -4.42
N LEU A 169 -24.28 -10.09 -4.13
CA LEU A 169 -24.26 -9.48 -2.80
C LEU A 169 -25.38 -8.47 -2.66
N ASP A 170 -25.94 -8.39 -1.46
CA ASP A 170 -26.84 -7.29 -1.10
C ASP A 170 -26.01 -6.02 -0.83
N LEU A 171 -25.75 -5.26 -1.88
CA LEU A 171 -25.05 -3.97 -1.80
C LEU A 171 -25.91 -2.85 -1.19
N SER A 172 -27.14 -3.15 -0.73
CA SER A 172 -27.85 -2.25 0.18
C SER A 172 -27.25 -2.23 1.59
N ASP A 173 -26.45 -3.26 1.96
CA ASP A 173 -25.66 -3.21 3.18
C ASP A 173 -24.47 -2.26 3.02
N ASP A 174 -24.49 -1.18 3.81
CA ASP A 174 -23.48 -0.13 3.77
C ASP A 174 -22.05 -0.63 3.99
N LEU A 175 -21.82 -1.62 4.86
CA LEU A 175 -20.48 -2.13 5.13
C LEU A 175 -19.90 -2.86 3.91
N LEU A 176 -20.73 -3.64 3.20
CA LEU A 176 -20.31 -4.30 1.95
C LEU A 176 -20.06 -3.29 0.85
N ARG A 177 -20.95 -2.31 0.70
CA ARG A 177 -20.82 -1.25 -0.31
C ARG A 177 -19.54 -0.44 -0.09
N TYR A 178 -19.29 0.06 1.12
CA TYR A 178 -18.06 0.80 1.42
C TYR A 178 -16.80 -0.08 1.28
N SER A 179 -16.88 -1.37 1.59
CA SER A 179 -15.79 -2.32 1.38
C SER A 179 -15.42 -2.45 -0.10
N LEU A 180 -16.41 -2.62 -0.98
CA LEU A 180 -16.22 -2.72 -2.43
C LEU A 180 -15.69 -1.41 -3.02
N GLU A 181 -16.26 -0.27 -2.63
CA GLU A 181 -15.80 1.04 -3.07
C GLU A 181 -14.34 1.28 -2.66
N ALA A 182 -13.98 0.98 -1.41
CA ALA A 182 -12.62 1.14 -0.91
C ALA A 182 -11.62 0.25 -1.67
N ILE A 183 -11.94 -1.03 -1.90
CA ILE A 183 -11.08 -1.93 -2.68
C ILE A 183 -10.94 -1.46 -4.12
N SER A 184 -12.05 -1.07 -4.76
CA SER A 184 -12.06 -0.67 -6.17
C SER A 184 -11.23 0.60 -6.37
N ALA A 185 -11.43 1.59 -5.50
CA ALA A 185 -10.69 2.84 -5.53
C ALA A 185 -9.20 2.64 -5.22
N PHE A 186 -8.87 1.75 -4.27
CA PHE A 186 -7.49 1.33 -4.00
C PHE A 186 -6.90 0.69 -5.27
N ASN A 187 -7.49 -0.39 -5.79
CA ASN A 187 -6.96 -1.07 -6.97
C ASN A 187 -6.82 -0.13 -8.18
N ALA A 188 -7.74 0.82 -8.38
CA ALA A 188 -7.65 1.83 -9.43
C ALA A 188 -6.43 2.74 -9.25
N PHE A 189 -6.21 3.30 -8.05
CA PHE A 189 -5.07 4.18 -7.77
C PHE A 189 -3.74 3.46 -7.96
N TRP A 190 -3.58 2.27 -7.37
CA TRP A 190 -2.35 1.51 -7.50
C TRP A 190 -2.14 0.93 -8.89
N HIS A 191 -3.20 0.61 -9.64
CA HIS A 191 -3.06 0.27 -11.05
C HIS A 191 -2.48 1.45 -11.83
N LEU A 192 -3.05 2.65 -11.67
CA LEU A 192 -2.59 3.84 -12.36
C LEU A 192 -1.14 4.21 -12.00
N LEU A 193 -0.76 4.15 -10.72
CA LEU A 193 0.61 4.41 -10.26
C LEU A 193 1.66 3.63 -11.06
N TYR A 194 1.39 2.36 -11.39
CA TYR A 194 2.36 1.49 -12.05
C TYR A 194 2.10 1.28 -13.55
N LYS A 195 0.97 1.75 -14.08
CA LYS A 195 0.54 1.56 -15.48
C LYS A 195 0.33 2.85 -16.26
N ALA A 196 0.50 4.01 -15.63
CA ALA A 196 0.56 5.30 -16.30
C ALA A 196 1.56 5.27 -17.47
N GLU A 197 1.29 6.07 -18.50
CA GLU A 197 2.11 6.13 -19.72
C GLU A 197 3.54 6.54 -19.38
N SER A 198 3.66 7.58 -18.56
CA SER A 198 4.90 8.01 -17.96
C SER A 198 4.96 7.61 -16.49
N ARG A 199 6.04 6.89 -16.14
CA ARG A 199 6.26 6.40 -14.76
C ARG A 199 6.71 7.49 -13.79
N ILE A 200 7.13 8.65 -14.31
CA ILE A 200 7.70 9.74 -13.50
C ILE A 200 6.75 10.92 -13.48
N TRP A 201 6.26 11.33 -14.66
CA TRP A 201 5.41 12.50 -14.85
C TRP A 201 4.01 12.07 -15.25
N TRP A 202 3.01 12.46 -14.47
CA TRP A 202 1.62 12.31 -14.84
C TRP A 202 1.13 13.49 -15.66
N SER A 203 0.29 13.19 -16.64
CA SER A 203 -0.59 14.19 -17.25
C SER A 203 -1.61 14.72 -16.23
N GLN A 204 -2.22 15.87 -16.52
CA GLN A 204 -3.31 16.43 -15.71
C GLN A 204 -4.47 15.43 -15.56
N SER A 205 -4.79 14.68 -16.62
CA SER A 205 -5.85 13.67 -16.61
C SER A 205 -5.51 12.47 -15.72
N GLU A 206 -4.28 11.95 -15.81
CA GLU A 206 -3.82 10.86 -14.94
C GLU A 206 -3.79 11.32 -13.48
N ALA A 207 -3.28 12.51 -13.18
CA ALA A 207 -3.24 13.04 -11.83
C ALA A 207 -4.65 13.26 -11.25
N ALA A 208 -5.60 13.77 -12.03
CA ALA A 208 -6.99 13.92 -11.61
C ALA A 208 -7.65 12.56 -11.34
N THR A 209 -7.42 11.57 -12.22
CA THR A 209 -7.91 10.20 -12.05
C THR A 209 -7.32 9.56 -10.79
N GLY A 210 -6.01 9.74 -10.57
CA GLY A 210 -5.31 9.27 -9.38
C GLY A 210 -5.85 9.92 -8.11
N LEU A 211 -6.09 11.22 -8.13
CA LEU A 211 -6.68 11.94 -6.99
C LEU A 211 -8.09 11.44 -6.68
N ILE A 212 -8.94 11.24 -7.70
CA ILE A 212 -10.30 10.68 -7.53
C ILE A 212 -10.23 9.28 -6.91
N ALA A 213 -9.36 8.41 -7.41
CA ALA A 213 -9.20 7.06 -6.90
C ALA A 213 -8.67 7.06 -5.45
N LEU A 214 -7.66 7.86 -5.14
CA LEU A 214 -7.09 7.93 -3.80
C LEU A 214 -8.06 8.52 -2.78
N THR A 215 -8.75 9.61 -3.12
CA THR A 215 -9.76 10.22 -2.24
C THR A 215 -10.99 9.33 -2.09
N GLY A 216 -11.39 8.62 -3.14
CA GLY A 216 -12.43 7.58 -3.08
C GLY A 216 -12.06 6.48 -2.09
N PHE A 217 -10.82 5.98 -2.15
CA PHE A 217 -10.32 5.01 -1.18
C PHE A 217 -10.38 5.56 0.26
N LEU A 218 -9.84 6.75 0.50
CA LEU A 218 -9.81 7.35 1.84
C LEU A 218 -11.23 7.52 2.43
N ARG A 219 -12.16 8.03 1.63
CA ARG A 219 -13.56 8.23 2.03
C ARG A 219 -14.26 6.92 2.33
N SER A 220 -14.20 5.95 1.43
CA SER A 220 -14.89 4.67 1.62
C SER A 220 -14.25 3.82 2.72
N TYR A 221 -12.93 3.91 2.92
CA TYR A 221 -12.27 3.28 4.08
C TYR A 221 -12.74 3.88 5.40
N GLN A 222 -12.80 5.22 5.50
CA GLN A 222 -13.30 5.91 6.69
C GLN A 222 -14.78 5.58 6.94
N ALA A 223 -15.59 5.48 5.89
CA ALA A 223 -16.99 5.09 5.98
C ALA A 223 -17.15 3.65 6.46
N ALA A 224 -16.37 2.71 5.93
CA ALA A 224 -16.34 1.32 6.40
C ALA A 224 -15.89 1.22 7.87
N ALA A 225 -14.93 2.04 8.30
CA ALA A 225 -14.51 2.12 9.71
C ALA A 225 -15.62 2.64 10.63
N LYS A 226 -16.32 3.71 10.23
CA LYS A 226 -17.47 4.23 10.99
C LYS A 226 -18.60 3.22 11.08
N GLU A 227 -18.90 2.54 9.98
CA GLU A 227 -19.96 1.53 9.92
C GLU A 227 -19.61 0.29 10.75
N SER A 228 -18.36 -0.17 10.66
CA SER A 228 -17.82 -1.25 11.51
C SER A 228 -17.97 -0.89 12.99
N LEU A 229 -17.59 0.33 13.39
CA LEU A 229 -17.71 0.80 14.76
C LEU A 229 -19.18 0.88 15.21
N ALA A 230 -20.08 1.40 14.37
CA ALA A 230 -21.51 1.48 14.64
C ALA A 230 -22.13 0.09 14.90
N ARG A 231 -21.64 -0.93 14.18
CA ARG A 231 -22.01 -2.34 14.38
C ARG A 231 -21.26 -3.04 15.52
N ARG A 232 -20.41 -2.32 16.27
CA ARG A 232 -19.52 -2.86 17.32
C ARG A 232 -18.57 -3.95 16.81
N LEU A 233 -18.14 -3.83 15.57
CA LEU A 233 -17.19 -4.72 14.91
C LEU A 233 -15.80 -4.08 14.88
N SER A 234 -14.77 -4.87 15.18
CA SER A 234 -13.37 -4.42 15.17
C SER A 234 -12.65 -4.88 13.90
N PHE A 235 -13.20 -4.57 12.72
CA PHE A 235 -12.58 -4.99 11.46
C PHE A 235 -11.73 -3.90 10.84
N PHE A 236 -12.24 -2.68 10.72
CA PHE A 236 -11.54 -1.61 10.01
C PHE A 236 -10.79 -0.68 10.98
N ASN A 237 -9.46 -0.74 10.94
CA ASN A 237 -8.58 0.09 11.76
C ASN A 237 -8.03 1.29 10.98
N ILE A 238 -8.21 2.51 11.50
CA ILE A 238 -7.58 3.70 10.91
C ILE A 238 -6.17 3.83 11.46
N VAL A 239 -5.19 3.37 10.67
CA VAL A 239 -3.77 3.46 11.02
C VAL A 239 -3.13 4.75 10.50
N PRO A 240 -2.02 5.24 11.12
CA PRO A 240 -1.34 6.46 10.66
C PRO A 240 -0.96 6.47 9.17
N LYS A 241 -0.76 5.29 8.56
CA LYS A 241 -0.48 5.17 7.12
C LYS A 241 -1.63 5.64 6.22
N VAL A 242 -2.88 5.50 6.68
CA VAL A 242 -4.06 6.04 5.98
C VAL A 242 -4.03 7.57 5.99
N HIS A 243 -3.65 8.17 7.13
CA HIS A 243 -3.46 9.62 7.24
C HIS A 243 -2.34 10.13 6.33
N PHE A 244 -1.20 9.43 6.27
CA PHE A 244 -0.14 9.79 5.32
C PHE A 244 -0.57 9.66 3.84
N LEU A 245 -1.46 8.71 3.50
CA LEU A 245 -2.06 8.69 2.16
C LEU A 245 -2.94 9.91 1.89
N ALA A 246 -3.59 10.49 2.91
CA ALA A 246 -4.32 11.75 2.76
C ALA A 246 -3.37 12.92 2.43
N HIS A 247 -2.17 12.96 3.00
CA HIS A 247 -1.14 13.92 2.57
C HIS A 247 -0.75 13.75 1.10
N VAL A 248 -0.62 12.50 0.59
CA VAL A 248 -0.38 12.25 -0.84
C VAL A 248 -1.51 12.81 -1.71
N ALA A 249 -2.77 12.68 -1.26
CA ALA A 249 -3.90 13.27 -1.97
C ALA A 249 -3.85 14.81 -1.98
N VAL A 250 -3.47 15.43 -0.87
CA VAL A 250 -3.28 16.89 -0.78
C VAL A 250 -2.18 17.35 -1.74
N GLU A 251 -1.03 16.67 -1.78
CA GLU A 251 0.07 17.00 -2.69
C GLU A 251 -0.36 16.91 -4.16
N LEU A 252 -1.13 15.88 -4.54
CA LEU A 252 -1.68 15.73 -5.89
C LEU A 252 -2.66 16.85 -6.22
N HIS A 253 -3.56 17.19 -5.30
CA HIS A 253 -4.52 18.27 -5.49
C HIS A 253 -3.83 19.61 -5.72
N GLN A 254 -2.87 19.96 -4.88
CA GLN A 254 -2.08 21.18 -5.05
C GLN A 254 -1.27 21.20 -6.35
N ALA A 255 -0.76 20.04 -6.79
CA ALA A 255 -0.04 19.95 -8.06
C ALA A 255 -0.95 20.17 -9.28
N LEU A 256 -2.20 19.68 -9.22
CA LEU A 256 -3.24 19.93 -10.22
C LEU A 256 -3.60 21.43 -10.26
N GLU A 257 -3.85 22.06 -9.11
CA GLU A 257 -4.21 23.48 -9.03
C GLU A 257 -3.12 24.40 -9.61
N ARG A 258 -1.84 24.07 -9.40
CA ARG A 258 -0.73 24.84 -9.96
C ARG A 258 -0.57 24.71 -11.47
N GLY A 259 -1.17 23.69 -12.10
CA GLY A 259 -1.01 23.43 -13.54
C GLY A 259 0.41 23.04 -13.97
N SER A 260 1.31 22.75 -13.03
CA SER A 260 2.71 22.39 -13.29
C SER A 260 2.89 20.91 -13.63
N SER A 261 4.11 20.49 -13.99
CA SER A 261 4.45 19.06 -14.10
C SER A 261 4.12 18.31 -12.82
N ILE A 262 3.32 17.25 -12.91
CA ILE A 262 2.86 16.48 -11.77
C ILE A 262 3.69 15.22 -11.67
N LEU A 263 4.34 15.00 -10.53
CA LEU A 263 5.08 13.78 -10.28
C LEU A 263 4.10 12.65 -9.95
N ASN A 264 4.31 11.50 -10.59
CA ASN A 264 3.69 10.24 -10.19
C ASN A 264 4.15 9.90 -8.76
N PRO A 265 3.26 9.73 -7.76
CA PRO A 265 3.64 9.44 -6.39
C PRO A 265 4.51 8.17 -6.21
N SER A 266 4.56 7.28 -7.21
CA SER A 266 5.44 6.11 -7.20
C SER A 266 6.93 6.46 -7.33
N VAL A 267 7.30 7.68 -7.72
CA VAL A 267 8.72 8.11 -7.74
C VAL A 267 9.36 8.06 -6.36
N TRP A 268 8.55 8.15 -5.31
CA TRP A 268 8.98 8.05 -3.90
C TRP A 268 8.83 6.64 -3.32
N SER A 269 8.33 5.68 -4.12
CA SER A 269 8.20 4.29 -3.72
C SER A 269 9.57 3.64 -3.57
N THR A 270 9.80 3.00 -2.42
CA THR A 270 11.07 2.29 -2.16
C THR A 270 11.10 0.85 -2.67
N GLN A 271 10.02 0.37 -3.30
CA GLN A 271 9.89 -1.03 -3.73
C GLN A 271 11.09 -1.52 -4.56
N MET A 272 11.51 -0.73 -5.56
CA MET A 272 12.66 -1.10 -6.41
C MET A 272 13.97 -1.14 -5.61
N ALA A 273 14.13 -0.24 -4.64
CA ALA A 273 15.28 -0.22 -3.76
C ALA A 273 15.29 -1.43 -2.81
N GLU A 274 14.14 -1.83 -2.26
CA GLU A 274 14.03 -3.02 -1.42
C GLU A 274 14.35 -4.31 -2.18
N ASP A 275 13.80 -4.47 -3.38
CA ASP A 275 14.09 -5.62 -4.23
C ASP A 275 15.59 -5.68 -4.59
N TYR A 276 16.20 -4.53 -4.87
CA TYR A 276 17.63 -4.41 -5.12
C TYR A 276 18.48 -4.81 -3.90
N VAL A 277 18.18 -4.26 -2.72
CA VAL A 277 18.86 -4.61 -1.47
C VAL A 277 18.68 -6.10 -1.17
N GLY A 278 17.47 -6.63 -1.31
CA GLY A 278 17.19 -8.05 -1.11
C GLY A 278 17.98 -8.95 -2.08
N ALA A 279 18.17 -8.52 -3.33
CA ALA A 279 19.01 -9.22 -4.28
C ALA A 279 20.50 -9.19 -3.88
N LEU A 280 21.01 -8.05 -3.42
CA LEU A 280 22.38 -7.92 -2.92
C LEU A 280 22.62 -8.75 -1.65
N CYS A 281 21.69 -8.74 -0.69
CA CYS A 281 21.78 -9.57 0.51
C CYS A 281 21.87 -11.06 0.17
N LYS A 282 21.11 -11.56 -0.83
CA LYS A 282 21.26 -12.95 -1.26
C LYS A 282 22.63 -13.25 -1.87
N MET A 283 23.23 -12.30 -2.58
CA MET A 283 24.60 -12.46 -3.08
C MET A 283 25.61 -12.52 -1.92
N SER A 284 25.38 -11.72 -0.87
CA SER A 284 26.26 -11.61 0.30
C SER A 284 26.27 -12.87 1.16
N LEU A 285 25.18 -13.64 1.18
CA LEU A 285 25.13 -14.92 1.90
C LEU A 285 26.01 -16.00 1.27
N ASN A 286 26.48 -15.80 0.04
CA ASN A 286 27.27 -16.77 -0.73
C ASN A 286 28.75 -16.34 -0.87
N VAL A 287 29.25 -15.52 0.05
CA VAL A 287 30.65 -15.04 0.05
C VAL A 287 31.21 -15.08 1.47
N HIS A 288 32.53 -15.28 1.58
CA HIS A 288 33.20 -15.29 2.87
C HIS A 288 33.08 -13.91 3.56
N PRO A 289 32.76 -13.83 4.88
CA PRO A 289 32.55 -12.57 5.62
C PRO A 289 33.64 -11.51 5.41
N ALA A 290 34.92 -11.92 5.46
CA ALA A 290 36.07 -11.03 5.27
C ALA A 290 36.12 -10.36 3.87
N ASN A 291 35.39 -10.89 2.89
CA ASN A 291 35.43 -10.43 1.50
C ASN A 291 34.05 -9.97 1.00
N VAL A 292 33.06 -9.79 1.89
CA VAL A 292 31.66 -9.51 1.51
C VAL A 292 31.53 -8.30 0.60
N ALA A 293 32.13 -7.17 0.96
CA ALA A 293 32.03 -5.94 0.20
C ALA A 293 32.58 -6.12 -1.23
N LYS A 294 33.84 -6.58 -1.35
CA LYS A 294 34.51 -6.78 -2.63
C LYS A 294 33.78 -7.82 -3.50
N ARG A 295 33.46 -9.00 -2.95
CA ARG A 295 32.84 -10.09 -3.72
C ARG A 295 31.40 -9.78 -4.13
N ASN A 296 30.65 -9.03 -3.33
CA ASN A 296 29.33 -8.55 -3.73
C ASN A 296 29.41 -7.59 -4.92
N LEU A 297 30.34 -6.63 -4.89
CA LEU A 297 30.56 -5.71 -6.00
C LEU A 297 30.96 -6.46 -7.27
N GLU A 298 31.90 -7.40 -7.18
CA GLU A 298 32.30 -8.23 -8.32
C GLU A 298 31.12 -9.03 -8.90
N LYS A 299 30.36 -9.73 -8.05
CA LYS A 299 29.16 -10.49 -8.48
C LYS A 299 28.11 -9.58 -9.10
N TYR A 300 27.89 -8.39 -8.52
CA TYR A 300 26.97 -7.40 -9.05
C TYR A 300 27.40 -6.92 -10.44
N LEU A 301 28.67 -6.53 -10.62
CA LEU A 301 29.20 -6.06 -11.91
C LEU A 301 29.10 -7.14 -12.99
N VAL A 302 29.38 -8.41 -12.65
CA VAL A 302 29.18 -9.54 -13.57
C VAL A 302 27.71 -9.67 -13.98
N ARG A 303 26.77 -9.56 -13.03
CA ARG A 303 25.33 -9.61 -13.33
C ARG A 303 24.89 -8.41 -14.18
N ALA A 304 25.31 -7.20 -13.83
CA ALA A 304 24.99 -5.97 -14.55
C ALA A 304 25.47 -6.04 -16.00
N ARG A 305 26.73 -6.48 -16.23
CA ARG A 305 27.27 -6.68 -17.58
C ARG A 305 26.46 -7.70 -18.39
N ARG A 306 26.04 -8.81 -17.76
CA ARG A 306 25.22 -9.84 -18.43
C ARG A 306 23.86 -9.29 -18.86
N GLU A 307 23.19 -8.51 -18.02
CA GLU A 307 21.91 -7.91 -18.38
C GLU A 307 22.07 -6.82 -19.44
N TRP A 308 23.12 -6.00 -19.36
CA TRP A 308 23.44 -5.00 -20.39
C TRP A 308 23.59 -5.63 -21.77
N LEU A 309 24.40 -6.68 -21.90
CA LEU A 309 24.62 -7.38 -23.17
C LEU A 309 23.34 -8.01 -23.73
N LYS A 310 22.46 -8.55 -22.87
CA LYS A 310 21.16 -9.08 -23.30
C LYS A 310 20.26 -7.99 -23.87
N GLU A 311 20.22 -6.82 -23.23
CA GLU A 311 19.37 -5.72 -23.68
C GLU A 311 19.89 -5.09 -24.98
N SER A 312 21.21 -4.92 -25.11
CA SER A 312 21.84 -4.52 -26.38
C SER A 312 21.43 -5.44 -27.53
N ALA A 313 21.50 -6.76 -27.33
CA ALA A 313 21.12 -7.75 -28.34
C ALA A 313 19.61 -7.75 -28.65
N ARG A 314 18.74 -7.39 -27.68
CA ARG A 314 17.29 -7.23 -27.93
C ARG A 314 16.99 -5.98 -28.74
N ASN A 315 17.66 -4.87 -28.44
CA ASN A 315 17.48 -3.62 -29.16
C ASN A 315 17.94 -3.74 -30.62
N GLU A 316 19.07 -4.41 -30.87
CA GLU A 316 19.54 -4.71 -32.22
C GLU A 316 18.50 -5.54 -33.00
N LYS A 317 17.91 -6.57 -32.38
CA LYS A 317 16.84 -7.37 -32.98
C LYS A 317 15.54 -6.60 -33.23
N ARG A 318 15.22 -5.57 -32.43
CA ARG A 318 14.06 -4.70 -32.67
C ARG A 318 14.30 -3.80 -33.86
N LEU A 319 15.46 -3.16 -33.92
CA LEU A 319 15.84 -2.30 -35.05
C LEU A 319 15.81 -3.05 -36.38
N LEU A 320 16.27 -4.31 -36.41
CA LEU A 320 16.21 -5.18 -37.60
C LEU A 320 14.80 -5.64 -37.99
N ARG A 321 13.81 -5.55 -37.10
CA ARG A 321 12.41 -5.90 -37.39
C ARG A 321 11.59 -4.72 -37.87
N ASP A 322 12.01 -3.52 -37.49
CA ASP A 322 11.35 -2.26 -37.82
C ASP A 322 11.94 -1.62 -39.11
N SER A 323 12.99 -2.22 -39.67
CA SER A 323 13.65 -1.87 -40.96
C SER A 323 13.19 -2.79 -42.09
#